data_AF-A0A101VZR2-F1
#
_entry.id   AF-A0A101VZR2-F1
#
_cell.length_a   1.000
_cell.length_b   1.000
_cell.length_c   1.000
_cell.angle_alpha   90.00
_cell.angle_beta   90.00
_cell.angle_gamma   90.00
#
_symmetry.space_group_name_H-M   'P 1'
#
loop_
_entity.id
_entity.type
_entity.pdbx_description
1 polymer ?
#
loop_
_entity_poly.entity_id
_entity_poly.type
_entity_poly.pdbx_seq_one_letter_code
_entity_poly.pdbx_strand_id
1 'polypeptide(L)' 'MITMVEGGVNMDIKYIPKGEEGKSCADCKHFERDSNMQGMGKCFGKEVLAGGSCNFFEPKE' A
#
# COMPACT_ATOMS: atom_id res chain seq x y z
N MET A 1 1.94 -27.58 -17.37
CA MET A 1 1.13 -26.37 -17.12
C MET A 1 0.78 -26.45 -15.65
N ILE A 2 1.32 -25.63 -14.76
CA ILE A 2 0.78 -24.31 -14.39
C ILE A 2 1.94 -23.42 -13.84
N THR A 3 2.11 -22.29 -14.52
CA THR A 3 2.54 -20.93 -14.10
C THR A 3 3.67 -20.70 -13.06
N MET A 4 4.76 -20.11 -13.57
CA MET A 4 5.48 -18.90 -13.09
C MET A 4 4.63 -18.05 -12.09
N VAL A 5 5.10 -17.32 -11.07
CA VAL A 5 6.23 -16.38 -10.94
C VAL A 5 6.32 -15.91 -9.46
N GLU A 6 7.52 -15.52 -9.05
CA GLU A 6 7.82 -14.42 -8.10
C GLU A 6 7.52 -14.60 -6.59
N GLY A 7 8.53 -15.13 -5.89
CA GLY A 7 8.70 -14.94 -4.46
C GLY A 7 8.90 -13.46 -4.14
N GLY A 8 7.84 -12.85 -3.60
CA GLY A 8 7.82 -11.45 -3.20
C GLY A 8 8.94 -11.11 -2.21
N VAL A 9 9.65 -10.03 -2.51
CA VAL A 9 10.55 -9.32 -1.61
C VAL A 9 9.91 -9.21 -0.22
N ASN A 10 10.55 -9.83 0.77
CA ASN A 10 10.10 -9.88 2.15
C ASN A 10 10.38 -8.53 2.83
N MET A 11 9.66 -7.49 2.43
CA MET A 11 9.68 -6.20 3.13
C MET A 11 8.84 -6.32 4.41
N ASP A 12 9.46 -6.08 5.58
CA ASP A 12 8.79 -6.01 6.88
C ASP A 12 7.98 -4.71 6.97
N ILE A 13 6.87 -4.65 6.22
CA ILE A 13 5.98 -3.49 6.17
C ILE A 13 5.04 -3.58 7.36
N LYS A 14 5.25 -2.69 8.33
CA LYS A 14 4.36 -2.52 9.48
C LYS A 14 3.17 -1.67 9.06
N TYR A 15 2.18 -2.33 8.45
CA TYR A 15 0.95 -1.71 8.01
C TYR A 15 -0.02 -1.47 9.18
N ILE A 16 -0.63 -0.29 9.21
CA ILE A 16 -1.62 0.15 10.17
C ILE A 16 -2.89 0.51 9.37
N PRO A 17 -4.04 -0.14 9.60
CA PRO A 17 -5.23 0.06 8.78
C PRO A 17 -5.89 1.44 8.94
N LYS A 18 -5.58 2.15 10.03
CA LYS A 18 -6.01 3.52 10.29
C LYS A 18 -4.78 4.39 10.48
N GLY A 19 -4.37 5.07 9.42
CA GLY A 19 -3.29 6.04 9.44
C GLY A 19 -3.61 7.25 10.31
N GLU A 20 -2.57 7.99 10.69
CA GLU A 20 -2.74 9.34 11.24
C GLU A 20 -3.24 10.29 10.14
N GLU A 21 -3.94 11.36 10.53
CA GLU A 21 -4.37 12.40 9.60
C GLU A 21 -3.14 13.01 8.90
N GLY A 22 -3.17 13.08 7.56
CA GLY A 22 -2.04 13.52 6.74
C GLY A 22 -0.89 12.51 6.58
N LYS A 23 -0.98 11.32 7.18
CA LYS A 23 -0.04 10.20 6.97
C LYS A 23 -0.75 8.94 6.50
N SER A 24 -1.68 9.07 5.56
CA SER A 24 -2.42 7.93 5.02
C SER A 24 -1.79 7.40 3.73
N CYS A 25 -2.10 6.16 3.34
CA CYS A 25 -1.65 5.59 2.08
C CYS A 25 -2.10 6.46 0.90
N ALA A 26 -3.28 7.08 0.95
CA ALA A 26 -3.74 8.04 -0.05
C ALA A 26 -2.73 9.18 -0.31
N ASP A 27 -2.07 9.65 0.75
CA ASP A 27 -1.07 10.72 0.76
C ASP A 27 0.37 10.20 0.52
N CYS A 28 0.56 8.89 0.43
CA CYS A 28 1.87 8.26 0.27
C CYS A 28 2.25 8.11 -1.21
N LYS A 29 3.44 8.54 -1.61
CA LYS A 29 3.92 8.48 -3.01
C LYS A 29 3.98 7.06 -3.59
N HIS A 30 4.09 6.04 -2.74
CA HIS A 30 4.15 4.63 -3.12
C HIS A 30 2.78 3.96 -3.30
N PHE A 31 1.71 4.64 -2.93
CA PHE A 31 0.37 4.08 -3.03
C PHE A 31 -0.20 4.29 -4.44
N GLU A 32 -0.54 3.16 -5.05
CA GLU A 32 -1.24 3.10 -6.33
C GLU A 32 -2.73 2.87 -6.04
N ARG A 33 -3.56 3.88 -6.31
CA ARG A 33 -5.00 3.77 -6.14
C ARG A 33 -5.56 2.77 -7.15
N ASP A 34 -6.31 1.79 -6.66
CA ASP A 34 -7.03 0.88 -7.56
C ASP A 34 -8.39 1.49 -7.92
N SER A 35 -8.64 1.71 -9.22
CA SER A 35 -9.90 2.30 -9.68
C SER A 35 -11.09 1.36 -9.53
N ASN A 36 -10.87 0.05 -9.38
CA ASN A 36 -11.94 -0.94 -9.22
C ASN A 36 -12.32 -1.14 -7.75
N MET A 37 -11.46 -0.74 -6.81
CA MET A 37 -11.70 -0.92 -5.37
C MET A 37 -11.79 0.42 -4.65
N GLN A 38 -13.01 0.84 -4.36
CA GLN A 38 -13.25 2.11 -3.67
C GLN A 38 -12.66 2.09 -2.26
N GLY A 39 -11.69 2.97 -2.00
CA GLY A 39 -11.02 3.09 -0.70
C GLY A 39 -9.87 2.11 -0.47
N MET A 40 -9.48 1.35 -1.49
CA MET A 40 -8.31 0.46 -1.47
C MET A 40 -7.36 0.77 -2.64
N GLY A 41 -6.15 0.24 -2.55
CA GLY A 41 -5.16 0.31 -3.61
C GLY A 41 -4.06 -0.70 -3.38
N LYS A 42 -3.02 -0.62 -4.19
CA LYS A 42 -1.84 -1.48 -4.09
C LYS A 42 -0.65 -0.66 -3.62
N CYS A 43 0.14 -1.24 -2.73
CA CYS A 43 1.37 -0.66 -2.24
C CYS A 43 2.34 -1.80 -1.91
N PHE A 44 3.59 -1.74 -2.40
CA PHE A 44 4.59 -2.78 -2.22
C PHE A 44 4.10 -4.21 -2.55
N GLY A 45 3.30 -4.34 -3.62
CA GLY A 45 2.72 -5.62 -4.04
C GLY A 45 1.64 -6.20 -3.12
N LYS A 46 1.17 -5.43 -2.13
CA LYS A 46 0.06 -5.79 -1.24
C LYS A 46 -1.12 -4.86 -1.43
N GLU A 47 -2.32 -5.36 -1.18
CA GLU A 47 -3.54 -4.55 -1.14
C GLU A 47 -3.64 -3.84 0.21
N VAL A 48 -3.82 -2.52 0.18
CA VAL A 48 -3.88 -1.66 1.37
C VAL A 48 -5.05 -0.68 1.29
N LEU A 49 -5.55 -0.24 2.43
CA LEU A 49 -6.59 0.79 2.51
C LEU A 49 -5.97 2.15 2.22
N ALA A 50 -6.69 2.98 1.46
CA ALA A 50 -6.29 4.36 1.23
C ALA A 50 -6.13 5.16 2.54
N GLY A 51 -6.96 4.84 3.55
CA GLY A 51 -6.86 5.42 4.90
C GLY A 51 -5.89 4.71 5.85
N GLY A 52 -5.14 3.71 5.40
CA GLY A 52 -4.11 3.04 6.19
C GLY A 52 -2.79 3.82 6.21
N SER A 53 -1.76 3.30 6.85
CA SER A 53 -0.40 3.85 6.84
C SER A 53 0.62 2.75 7.07
N CYS A 54 1.91 3.04 6.86
CA CYS A 54 2.98 2.09 7.21
C CYS A 54 4.25 2.81 7.64
N ASN A 55 5.21 2.07 8.17
CA ASN A 55 6.53 2.60 8.55
C ASN A 55 7.39 3.10 7.37
N PHE A 56 6.97 2.82 6.14
CA PHE A 56 7.58 3.31 4.90
C PHE A 56 6.75 4.44 4.25
N PHE A 57 5.91 5.12 5.03
CA PHE A 57 5.16 6.27 4.54
C PHE A 57 6.13 7.35 4.05
N GLU A 58 5.96 7.74 2.80
CA GLU A 58 6.66 8.88 2.23
C GLU A 58 5.63 9.80 1.55
N PRO A 59 5.49 11.06 1.98
CA PRO A 59 4.47 11.95 1.47
C PRO A 59 4.67 12.24 -0.02
N LYS A 60 3.57 12.46 -0.73
CA LYS A 60 3.60 13.12 -2.05
C LYS A 60 3.86 14.61 -1.79
N GLU A 61 5.05 15.10 -2.13
CA GLU A 61 5.34 16.55 -2.14
C GLU A 61 4.28 17.35 -2.92
#